data_AF-A0A5B7HUY6-F1
#
_entry.id   AF-A0A5B7HUY6-F1
#
_cell.length_a   1.000
_cell.length_b   1.000
_cell.length_c   1.000
_cell.angle_alpha   90.00
_cell.angle_beta   90.00
_cell.angle_gamma   90.00
#
_symmetry.space_group_name_H-M   'P 1'
#
loop_
_entity.id
_entity.type
_entity.pdbx_description
1 polymer ?
#
loop_
_entity_poly.entity_id
_entity_poly.type
_entity_poly.pdbx_seq_one_letter_code
_entity_poly.pdbx_strand_id
1 'polypeptide(L)' 'MWEFMSSRRHVFTSSYAEGIERVRTSKGKYAFLLESVKNDYVNEQLPCDTMKIGQNLNSNGYGVATPIGSPLK' A
#
# COMPACT_ATOMS: atom_id res chain seq x y z
N MET A 1 -13.39 8.85 5.91
CA MET A 1 -12.82 7.58 5.41
C MET A 1 -12.49 6.61 6.54
N TRP A 2 -11.76 7.06 7.58
CA TRP A 2 -11.39 6.23 8.73
C TRP A 2 -12.57 5.56 9.46
N GLU A 3 -13.63 6.30 9.80
CA GLU A 3 -14.83 5.76 10.48
C GLU A 3 -15.47 4.56 9.74
N PHE A 4 -15.51 4.63 8.40
CA PHE A 4 -16.04 3.56 7.57
C PHE A 4 -15.17 2.31 7.60
N MET A 5 -13.84 2.47 7.54
CA MET A 5 -12.91 1.34 7.54
C MET A 5 -12.81 0.71 8.93
N SER A 6 -12.75 1.53 9.98
CA SER A 6 -12.63 1.08 11.38
C SER A 6 -13.86 0.29 11.85
N SER A 7 -15.07 0.70 11.44
CA SER A 7 -16.31 -0.06 11.70
C SER A 7 -16.40 -1.37 10.91
N ARG A 8 -15.63 -1.53 9.83
CA ARG A 8 -15.63 -2.71 8.96
C ARG A 8 -14.27 -3.41 8.94
N ARG A 9 -13.90 -4.04 10.05
CA ARG A 9 -12.57 -4.68 10.22
C ARG A 9 -12.13 -5.59 9.06
N HIS A 10 -13.07 -6.24 8.37
CA HIS A 10 -12.81 -7.11 7.22
C HIS A 10 -12.24 -6.40 5.99
N VAL A 11 -12.22 -5.05 5.92
CA VAL A 11 -11.61 -4.32 4.79
C VAL A 11 -10.09 -4.19 4.91
N PHE A 12 -9.53 -4.43 6.10
CA PHE A 12 -8.09 -4.40 6.31
C PHE A 12 -7.45 -5.72 5.90
N THR A 13 -6.17 -5.66 5.55
CA THR A 13 -5.31 -6.82 5.27
C THR A 13 -4.08 -6.75 6.15
N SER A 14 -3.48 -7.90 6.43
CA SER A 14 -2.31 -8.01 7.32
C SER A 14 -0.99 -7.67 6.62
N SER A 15 -0.93 -7.83 5.29
CA SER A 15 0.28 -7.62 4.50
C SER A 15 -0.02 -7.04 3.12
N TYR A 16 1.03 -6.56 2.44
CA TYR A 16 0.93 -6.13 1.05
C TYR A 16 0.51 -7.28 0.12
N ALA A 17 1.10 -8.48 0.29
CA ALA A 17 0.81 -9.62 -0.57
C ALA A 17 -0.68 -10.00 -0.50
N GLU A 18 -1.25 -10.04 0.69
CA GLU A 18 -2.68 -10.30 0.90
C GLU A 18 -3.55 -9.20 0.27
N GLY A 19 -3.18 -7.93 0.45
CA GLY A 19 -3.89 -6.80 -0.15
C GLY A 19 -3.90 -6.82 -1.68
N ILE A 20 -2.74 -7.11 -2.29
CA ILE A 20 -2.58 -7.20 -3.74
C ILE A 20 -3.38 -8.39 -4.29
N GLU A 21 -3.27 -9.56 -3.67
CA GLU A 21 -4.02 -10.74 -4.11
C GLU A 21 -5.53 -10.55 -4.00
N ARG A 22 -5.98 -9.85 -2.96
CA ARG A 22 -7.38 -9.48 -2.80
C ARG A 22 -7.86 -8.55 -3.91
N VAL A 23 -7.05 -7.60 -4.38
CA VAL A 23 -7.39 -6.76 -5.54
C VAL A 23 -7.58 -7.63 -6.78
N ARG A 24 -6.65 -8.54 -7.05
CA ARG A 24 -6.68 -9.44 -8.23
C ARG A 24 -7.92 -10.34 -8.24
N THR A 25 -8.24 -10.94 -7.10
CA THR A 25 -9.36 -11.89 -6.97
C THR A 25 -10.73 -11.23 -6.86
N SER A 26 -10.81 -9.95 -6.47
CA SER A 26 -12.07 -9.24 -6.23
C SER A 26 -12.73 -8.68 -7.50
N LYS A 27 -12.15 -8.89 -8.70
CA LYS A 27 -12.75 -8.46 -9.99
C LYS A 27 -13.19 -6.98 -9.99
N GLY A 28 -12.33 -6.10 -9.46
CA GLY A 28 -12.60 -4.66 -9.38
C GLY A 28 -13.58 -4.22 -8.29
N LYS A 29 -14.01 -5.11 -7.39
CA LYS A 29 -14.88 -4.77 -6.23
C LYS A 29 -14.11 -4.38 -4.98
N TYR A 30 -12.78 -4.46 -5.01
CA TYR A 30 -11.89 -4.08 -3.93
C TYR A 30 -10.78 -3.19 -4.48
N ALA A 31 -10.54 -2.06 -3.82
CA ALA A 31 -9.42 -1.17 -4.08
C ALA A 31 -8.52 -1.16 -2.83
N PHE A 32 -7.21 -1.15 -3.05
CA PHE A 32 -6.23 -1.21 -1.97
C PHE A 32 -5.40 0.08 -1.94
N LEU A 33 -5.33 0.70 -0.76
CA LEU A 33 -4.49 1.87 -0.53
C LEU A 33 -3.13 1.40 -0.01
N LEU A 34 -2.08 1.71 -0.74
CA LEU A 34 -0.69 1.40 -0.41
C LEU A 34 0.25 2.54 -0.83
N GLU A 35 1.51 2.45 -0.41
CA GLU A 35 2.55 3.42 -0.77
C GLU A 35 2.81 3.44 -2.28
N SER A 36 3.11 4.62 -2.83
CA SER A 36 3.25 4.82 -4.27
C SER A 36 4.36 3.98 -4.88
N VAL A 37 5.52 3.93 -4.22
CA VAL A 37 6.69 3.13 -4.66
C VAL A 37 6.36 1.65 -4.77
N LYS A 38 5.60 1.11 -3.81
CA LYS A 38 5.19 -0.29 -3.87
C LYS A 38 4.12 -0.52 -4.94
N ASN A 39 3.22 0.44 -5.16
CA ASN A 39 2.22 0.39 -6.22
C ASN A 39 2.89 0.35 -7.61
N ASP A 40 3.80 1.29 -7.87
CA ASP A 40 4.52 1.38 -9.14
C ASP A 40 5.31 0.09 -9.41
N TYR A 41 6.02 -0.45 -8.40
CA TYR A 41 6.73 -1.73 -8.51
C TYR A 41 5.84 -2.94 -8.83
N VAL A 42 4.62 -2.99 -8.27
CA VAL A 42 3.70 -4.12 -8.49
C VAL A 42 3.01 -4.03 -9.85
N ASN A 43 2.70 -2.82 -10.31
CA ASN A 43 2.10 -2.59 -11.62
C ASN A 43 3.04 -3.03 -12.77
N GLU A 44 4.35 -2.89 -12.58
CA GLU A 44 5.36 -3.30 -13.56
C GLU A 44 5.68 -4.81 -13.55
N GLN A 45 5.11 -5.57 -12.62
CA GLN A 45 5.31 -7.02 -12.55
C GLN A 45 4.25 -7.78 -13.32
N LEU A 46 4.67 -8.90 -13.93
CA LEU A 46 3.74 -9.89 -14.47
C LEU A 46 2.78 -10.38 -13.36
N PRO A 47 1.48 -10.56 -13.67
CA PRO A 47 0.87 -10.54 -15.00
C PRO A 47 0.33 -9.17 -15.46
N CYS A 48 0.81 -8.05 -14.91
CA CYS A 48 0.38 -6.68 -15.24
C CYS A 48 -1.13 -6.45 -15.02
N ASP A 49 -1.68 -7.06 -13.97
CA ASP A 49 -3.11 -7.06 -13.65
C ASP A 49 -3.52 -6.01 -12.61
N THR A 50 -2.61 -5.09 -12.30
CA THR A 50 -2.80 -3.99 -11.34
C THR A 50 -2.55 -2.66 -12.03
N MET A 51 -3.19 -1.60 -11.52
CA MET A 51 -2.95 -0.24 -11.99
C MET A 51 -3.08 0.78 -10.86
N LYS A 52 -2.20 1.77 -10.86
CA LYS A 52 -2.33 2.98 -10.04
C LYS A 52 -3.39 3.90 -10.65
N ILE A 53 -4.25 4.44 -9.81
CA ILE A 53 -5.30 5.39 -10.21
C ILE A 53 -5.11 6.69 -9.45
N GLY A 54 -5.02 7.81 -10.18
CA GLY A 54 -4.92 9.15 -9.62
C GLY A 54 -3.55 9.50 -9.02
N GLN A 55 -3.54 10.61 -8.27
CA GLN A 55 -2.34 11.12 -7.60
C GLN A 55 -2.19 10.54 -6.19
N ASN A 56 -1.00 10.69 -5.60
CA ASN A 56 -0.74 10.28 -4.23
C ASN A 56 -1.57 11.12 -3.24
N LEU A 57 -2.05 10.50 -2.16
CA LEU A 57 -2.82 11.19 -1.11
C LEU A 57 -1.95 12.08 -0.22
N ASN A 58 -0.66 11.76 -0.12
CA ASN A 58 0.32 12.47 0.70
C ASN A 58 1.71 12.40 0.05
N SER A 59 2.66 13.12 0.65
CA SER A 59 4.07 13.08 0.28
C SER A 59 4.88 12.55 1.46
N ASN A 60 5.31 11.30 1.36
CA ASN A 60 6.12 10.61 2.37
C ASN A 60 7.44 10.17 1.73
N GLY A 61 8.49 10.05 2.55
CA GLY A 61 9.81 9.58 2.13
C GLY A 61 10.39 8.55 3.09
N TYR A 62 11.25 7.66 2.56
CA TYR A 62 12.01 6.73 3.38
C TYR A 62 13.28 7.40 3.92
N GLY A 63 13.69 7.00 5.13
CA GLY A 63 14.90 7.47 5.77
C GLY A 63 15.60 6.34 6.50
N VAL A 64 16.91 6.47 6.67
CA VAL A 64 17.70 5.55 7.49
C VAL A 64 17.60 6.00 8.94
N ALA A 65 16.95 5.19 9.77
CA ALA A 65 16.81 5.48 11.20
C ALA A 65 18.04 5.00 11.98
N THR A 66 18.71 5.90 12.69
CA THR A 66 19.76 5.58 13.66
C THR A 66 19.26 5.86 15.09
N PRO A 67 19.74 5.12 16.11
CA PRO A 67 19.40 5.42 17.50
C PRO A 67 19.79 6.85 17.88
N ILE A 68 18.99 7.49 18.73
CA ILE A 68 19.29 8.83 19.25
C ILE A 68 20.64 8.77 20.00
N GLY A 69 21.59 9.62 19.59
CA GLY A 69 22.93 9.66 20.17
C GLY A 69 23.94 8.69 19.54
N SER A 70 23.57 7.98 18.46
CA SER A 70 24.51 7.15 17.71
C SER A 70 25.64 7.98 17.09
N PRO A 71 26.91 7.52 17.13
CA PRO A 71 28.02 8.17 16.42
C PRO A 71 27.91 8.02 14.89
N LEU A 72 26.95 7.23 14.40
CA LEU A 72 26.66 7.02 12.98
C LEU A 72 25.69 8.07 12.41
N LYS A 73 25.45 9.18 13.14
CA LYS A 73 24.63 10.29 12.66
C LYS A 73 25.41 11.18 11.69
#